data_AF-A0A1J5IF14-F1
#
_entry.id   AF-A0A1J5IF14-F1
#
_cell.length_a   1.000
_cell.length_b   1.000
_cell.length_c   1.000
_cell.angle_alpha   90.00
_cell.angle_beta   90.00
_cell.angle_gamma   90.00
#
_symmetry.space_group_name_H-M   'P 1'
#
loop_
_entity.id
_entity.type
_entity.pdbx_description
1 polymer ?
#
loop_
_entity_poly.entity_id
_entity_poly.type
_entity_poly.pdbx_seq_one_letter_code
_entity_poly.pdbx_strand_id
1 'polypeptide(L)' 'MTMEWSDMFSVGVKEIDDQHKKFIGILNTFETALGLKESNDAVLKTYDALADQSHIEFRQTVYPVLSGSWVEVMV' A
#
# COMPACT_ATOMS: atom_id res chain seq x y z
N MET A 1 15.19 -2.12 -8.34
CA MET A 1 15.53 -2.13 -6.91
C MET A 1 14.29 -2.54 -6.16
N THR A 2 14.31 -3.75 -5.61
CA THR A 2 13.24 -4.30 -4.78
C THR A 2 13.27 -3.66 -3.39
N MET A 3 12.12 -3.21 -2.91
CA MET A 3 11.90 -2.74 -1.55
C MET A 3 11.47 -3.91 -0.67
N GLU A 4 12.16 -4.12 0.45
CA GLU A 4 11.80 -5.13 1.43
C GLU A 4 10.99 -4.53 2.58
N TRP A 5 10.08 -5.32 3.15
CA TRP A 5 9.42 -4.93 4.40
C TRP A 5 10.45 -4.82 5.53
N SER A 6 10.29 -3.80 6.37
CA SER A 6 11.07 -3.58 7.57
C SER A 6 10.13 -3.24 8.72
N ASP A 7 10.43 -3.72 9.92
CA ASP A 7 9.62 -3.45 11.11
C ASP A 7 9.54 -1.95 11.46
N MET A 8 10.42 -1.13 10.91
CA MET A 8 10.32 0.33 10.99
C MET A 8 9.07 0.93 10.33
N PHE A 9 8.41 0.17 9.45
CA PHE A 9 7.15 0.55 8.80
C PHE A 9 5.91 0.09 9.58
N SER A 10 6.10 -0.72 10.63
CA SER A 10 5.00 -1.20 11.46
C SER A 10 4.38 -0.05 12.25
N VAL A 11 3.06 -0.04 12.32
CA VAL A 11 2.30 0.86 13.19
C VAL A 11 1.70 0.14 14.38
N GLY A 12 2.05 -1.14 14.59
CA GLY A 12 1.57 -1.95 15.70
C GLY A 12 0.13 -2.46 15.56
N VAL A 13 -0.51 -2.22 14.41
CA VAL A 13 -1.85 -2.73 14.08
C VAL A 13 -1.71 -3.72 12.92
N LYS A 14 -1.97 -4.99 13.18
CA LYS A 14 -1.71 -6.09 12.24
C LYS A 14 -2.40 -5.86 10.89
N GLU A 15 -3.66 -5.43 10.92
CA GLU A 15 -4.45 -5.20 9.72
C GLU A 15 -3.84 -4.11 8.83
N ILE A 16 -3.31 -3.04 9.44
CA ILE A 16 -2.64 -1.94 8.72
C ILE A 16 -1.27 -2.40 8.21
N ASP A 17 -0.50 -3.12 9.03
CA ASP A 17 0.80 -3.64 8.63
C ASP A 17 0.70 -4.63 7.45
N ASP A 18 -0.36 -5.45 7.41
CA ASP A 18 -0.62 -6.35 6.29
C ASP A 18 -1.00 -5.58 5.01
N GLN A 19 -1.71 -4.45 5.14
CA GLN A 19 -1.99 -3.56 4.01
C GLN A 19 -0.70 -2.90 3.48
N HIS A 20 0.17 -2.40 4.36
CA HIS A 20 1.45 -1.83 3.96
C HIS A 20 2.35 -2.85 3.25
N LYS A 21 2.44 -4.09 3.76
CA LYS A 21 3.19 -5.17 3.10
C LYS A 21 2.67 -5.46 1.70
N LYS A 22 1.34 -5.49 1.54
CA LYS A 22 0.70 -5.64 0.23
C LYS A 22 1.09 -4.48 -0.70
N PHE A 23 1.11 -3.25 -0.21
CA PHE A 23 1.52 -2.08 -0.99
C PHE A 23 2.97 -2.18 -1.48
N ILE A 24 3.90 -2.60 -0.62
CA ILE A 24 5.31 -2.86 -1.00
C ILE A 24 5.38 -3.93 -2.11
N GLY A 25 4.59 -5.01 -2.01
CA GLY A 25 4.54 -6.04 -3.04
C GLY A 25 4.09 -5.50 -4.42
N ILE A 26 3.11 -4.61 -4.45
CA ILE A 26 2.64 -3.98 -5.69
C ILE A 26 3.73 -3.04 -6.25
N LEU A 27 4.40 -2.25 -5.39
CA LEU A 27 5.50 -1.37 -5.79
C LEU A 27 6.64 -2.15 -6.45
N ASN A 28 7.03 -3.28 -5.87
CA ASN A 28 8.07 -4.15 -6.44
C ASN A 28 7.66 -4.74 -7.80
N THR A 29 6.38 -5.08 -7.95
CA THR A 29 5.83 -5.59 -9.21
C THR A 29 5.85 -4.50 -10.29
N PHE A 30 5.46 -3.28 -9.95
CA PHE A 30 5.51 -2.13 -10.85
C PHE A 30 6.95 -1.82 -11.28
N GLU A 31 7.90 -1.81 -10.35
CA GLU A 31 9.32 -1.57 -10.66
C GLU A 31 9.89 -2.64 -11.59
N THR A 32 9.52 -3.90 -11.38
CA THR A 32 9.91 -5.00 -12.26
C THR A 32 9.35 -4.82 -13.68
N ALA A 33 8.06 -4.46 -13.81
CA ALA A 33 7.42 -4.20 -15.10
C ALA A 33 8.09 -3.04 -15.87
N LEU A 34 8.51 -1.99 -15.15
CA LEU A 34 9.28 -0.87 -15.72
C LEU A 34 10.68 -1.31 -16.18
N GLY A 35 11.39 -2.09 -15.37
CA GLY A 35 12.75 -2.55 -15.65
C GLY A 35 12.86 -3.53 -16.83
N LEU A 36 11.83 -4.37 -17.02
CA LEU A 36 11.76 -5.36 -18.10
C LEU A 36 11.32 -4.77 -19.45
N LYS A 37 11.02 -3.47 -19.53
CA LYS A 37 10.38 -2.83 -20.69
C LYS A 37 9.15 -3.62 -21.15
N GLU A 38 8.35 -4.09 -20.18
CA GLU A 38 7.11 -4.78 -20.51
C GLU A 38 6.17 -3.85 -21.32
N SER A 39 5.17 -4.43 -21.96
CA SER A 39 4.21 -3.65 -22.73
C SER A 39 3.56 -2.59 -21.83
N ASN A 40 3.22 -1.44 -22.43
CA ASN A 40 2.53 -0.35 -21.72
C ASN A 40 1.30 -0.86 -20.95
N ASP A 41 0.61 -1.88 -21.45
CA ASP A 41 -0.54 -2.50 -20.76
C ASP A 41 -0.20 -3.16 -19.42
N ALA A 42 0.97 -3.81 -19.30
CA ALA A 42 1.41 -4.44 -18.04
C ALA A 42 1.80 -3.38 -17.01
N VAL A 43 2.46 -2.32 -17.46
CA VAL A 43 2.82 -1.16 -16.64
C VAL A 43 1.56 -0.42 -16.17
N LEU A 44 0.56 -0.22 -17.05
CA LEU A 44 -0.69 0.44 -16.70
C LEU A 44 -1.51 -0.37 -15.68
N LYS A 45 -1.60 -1.70 -15.83
CA LYS A 45 -2.31 -2.55 -14.86
C LYS A 45 -1.69 -2.51 -13.47
N THR A 46 -0.37 -2.49 -13.38
CA THR A 46 0.35 -2.41 -12.09
C THR A 46 0.26 -1.02 -11.48
N TYR A 47 0.21 0.03 -12.31
CA TYR A 47 -0.09 1.40 -11.88
C TYR A 47 -1.52 1.55 -11.34
N ASP A 48 -2.53 1.00 -12.02
CA ASP A 48 -3.91 1.03 -11.55
C ASP A 48 -4.06 0.33 -10.20
N ALA A 49 -3.38 -0.82 -10.02
CA ALA A 49 -3.35 -1.53 -8.74
C ALA A 49 -2.70 -0.70 -7.61
N LEU A 50 -1.67 0.10 -7.91
CA LEU A 50 -1.07 1.03 -6.94
C LEU A 50 -2.05 2.14 -6.54
N ALA A 51 -2.73 2.72 -7.52
CA ALA A 51 -3.71 3.78 -7.29
C ALA A 51 -4.89 3.28 -6.42
N ASP A 52 -5.42 2.09 -6.74
CA ASP A 52 -6.50 1.46 -6.00
C ASP A 52 -6.10 1.15 -4.56
N GLN A 53 -4.91 0.55 -4.35
CA GLN A 53 -4.42 0.24 -3.01
C GLN A 53 -4.21 1.52 -2.17
N SER A 54 -3.74 2.61 -2.79
CA SER A 54 -3.56 3.91 -2.13
C SER A 54 -4.91 4.54 -1.73
N HIS A 55 -5.94 4.42 -2.56
CA HIS A 55 -7.29 4.87 -2.23
C HIS A 55 -7.93 4.07 -1.09
N ILE A 56 -7.69 2.76 -1.05
CA ILE A 56 -8.18 1.89 0.03
C ILE A 56 -7.53 2.28 1.36
N GLU A 57 -6.20 2.39 1.40
CA GLU A 57 -5.42 2.88 2.56
C GLU A 57 -5.92 4.25 3.05
N PHE A 58 -6.12 5.19 2.12
CA PHE A 58 -6.59 6.52 2.49
C PHE A 58 -7.99 6.49 3.13
N ARG A 59 -8.89 5.65 2.62
CA ARG A 59 -10.26 5.56 3.11
C ARG A 59 -10.38 4.77 4.41
N GLN A 60 -9.64 3.68 4.55
CA GLN A 60 -9.78 2.74 5.66
C GLN A 60 -8.90 3.09 6.85
N THR A 61 -7.75 3.71 6.59
CA THR A 61 -6.73 3.98 7.61
C THR A 61 -6.61 5.47 7.86
N VAL A 62 -6.32 6.26 6.82
CA VAL A 62 -6.00 7.70 6.97
C VAL A 62 -7.23 8.51 7.38
N TYR A 63 -8.36 8.35 6.69
CA TYR A 63 -9.57 9.13 6.97
C TYR A 63 -10.07 8.92 8.41
N PRO A 64 -10.28 7.69 8.90
CA PRO A 64 -10.74 7.50 10.27
C PRO A 64 -9.71 7.93 11.34
N VAL A 65 -8.40 7.95 11.05
CA VAL A 65 -7.38 8.51 11.97
C VAL A 65 -7.49 10.03 12.02
N LEU A 66 -7.62 10.67 10.86
CA LEU A 66 -7.77 12.13 10.77
C LEU A 66 -9.11 12.64 11.29
N SER A 67 -10.18 11.85 11.16
CA SER A 67 -11.51 12.20 11.68
C SER A 67 -11.70 11.87 13.17
N GLY A 68 -10.68 11.31 13.84
CA GLY A 68 -10.76 10.92 15.25
C GLY A 68 -11.62 9.69 15.52
N SER A 69 -12.09 9.00 14.48
CA SER A 69 -13.04 7.88 14.58
C SER A 69 -12.42 6.61 15.18
N TRP A 70 -11.09 6.47 15.17
CA TRP A 70 -10.40 5.39 15.90
C TRP A 70 -10.26 5.64 17.40
N VAL A 71 -10.43 6.88 17.87
CA VAL A 71 -10.31 7.19 19.31
C VAL A 71 -11.45 6.55 20.09
N GLU A 72 -12.64 6.39 19.51
CA GLU A 72 -13.82 5.80 20.19
C GLU A 72 -13.76 4.27 20.37
N VAL A 73 -12.86 3.57 19.68
CA VAL A 73 -12.79 2.09 19.71
C VAL A 73 -11.73 1.56 20.70
N MET A 74 -10.89 2.44 21.26
CA MET A 74 -9.84 2.08 22.22
C MET A 74 -10.02 2.69 23.62
N VAL A 75 -11.25 3.11 23.98
CA VAL A 75 -11.61 3.53 25.35
C VAL A 75 -12.60 2.55 25.97
#